data_AF-A0A2D5R4L8-F1
#
_entry.id   AF-A0A2D5R4L8-F1
#
_cell.length_a   1.000
_cell.length_b   1.000
_cell.length_c   1.000
_cell.angle_alpha   90.00
_cell.angle_beta   90.00
_cell.angle_gamma   90.00
#
_symmetry.space_group_name_H-M   'P 1'
#
loop_
_entity.id
_entity.type
_entity.pdbx_description
1 polymer ?
#
loop_
_entity_poly.entity_id
_entity_poly.type
_entity_poly.pdbx_seq_one_letter_code
_entity_poly.pdbx_strand_id
1 'polypeptide(L)'
;MTEKNQSLSYKDAGVDIDAGNALIEKIKGAAKRTRRSEVMAGLGGFGALFELPTGYEEPVLVSGTDGVGTKLRLALDHGKHDTVGIDLVAM
;
A
#
# COMPACT_ATOMS: atom_id res chain seq x y z
N MET A 1 -47.68 -0.83 1.53
CA MET A 1 -46.41 -0.88 0.78
C MET A 1 -45.30 -0.87 1.79
N THR A 2 -44.64 -2.01 2.03
CA THR A 2 -43.51 -2.08 2.96
C THR A 2 -42.28 -1.50 2.26
N GLU A 3 -41.83 -0.34 2.72
CA GLU A 3 -40.53 0.21 2.30
C GLU A 3 -39.43 -0.78 2.67
N LYS A 4 -38.72 -1.28 1.65
CA LYS A 4 -37.46 -1.99 1.87
C LYS A 4 -36.44 -0.98 2.33
N ASN A 5 -36.16 -0.94 3.63
CA ASN A 5 -34.96 -0.31 4.17
C ASN A 5 -33.76 -1.02 3.55
N GLN A 6 -33.18 -0.44 2.49
CA GLN A 6 -31.92 -0.93 1.93
C GLN A 6 -30.84 -0.76 3.00
N SER A 7 -30.30 -1.87 3.50
CA SER A 7 -29.17 -1.84 4.42
C SER A 7 -27.94 -1.34 3.68
N LEU A 8 -27.36 -0.23 4.15
CA LEU A 8 -26.06 0.25 3.68
C LEU A 8 -24.96 -0.74 4.09
N SER A 9 -24.18 -1.20 3.13
CA SER A 9 -22.97 -1.97 3.34
C SER A 9 -21.75 -1.03 3.41
N TYR A 10 -20.67 -1.49 4.04
CA TYR A 10 -19.40 -0.74 4.07
C TYR A 10 -18.83 -0.51 2.65
N LYS A 11 -19.19 -1.39 1.72
CA LYS A 11 -18.87 -1.26 0.29
C LYS A 11 -19.61 -0.12 -0.39
N ASP A 12 -20.81 0.22 0.06
CA ASP A 12 -21.55 1.38 -0.44
C ASP A 12 -20.89 2.70 -0.04
N ALA A 13 -20.05 2.68 1.01
CA ALA A 13 -19.16 3.80 1.38
C ALA A 13 -17.83 3.80 0.59
N GLY A 14 -17.68 2.92 -0.41
CA GLY A 14 -16.49 2.81 -1.27
C GLY A 14 -15.40 1.88 -0.72
N VAL A 15 -15.65 1.15 0.37
CA VAL A 15 -14.65 0.26 0.98
C VAL A 15 -14.96 -1.20 0.72
N ASP A 16 -14.22 -1.79 -0.22
CA ASP A 16 -14.31 -3.22 -0.54
C ASP A 16 -13.18 -4.01 0.15
N ILE A 17 -13.53 -4.64 1.28
CA ILE A 17 -12.60 -5.45 2.08
C ILE A 17 -12.07 -6.65 1.30
N ASP A 18 -12.93 -7.31 0.53
CA ASP A 18 -12.57 -8.50 -0.25
C ASP A 18 -11.62 -8.14 -1.39
N ALA A 19 -11.85 -7.01 -2.07
CA ALA A 19 -10.93 -6.49 -3.07
C ALA A 19 -9.56 -6.15 -2.46
N GLY A 20 -9.54 -5.57 -1.26
CA GLY A 20 -8.31 -5.31 -0.51
C GLY A 20 -7.53 -6.59 -0.20
N ASN A 21 -8.21 -7.61 0.35
CA ASN A 21 -7.61 -8.91 0.66
C ASN A 21 -7.10 -9.63 -0.61
N ALA A 22 -7.86 -9.56 -1.71
CA ALA A 22 -7.45 -10.13 -2.99
C ALA A 22 -6.19 -9.45 -3.56
N LEU A 23 -6.04 -8.14 -3.37
CA LEU A 23 -4.83 -7.42 -3.74
C LEU A 23 -3.64 -7.85 -2.89
N ILE A 24 -3.82 -7.97 -1.57
CA ILE A 24 -2.76 -8.40 -0.65
C ILE A 24 -2.15 -9.73 -1.12
N GLU A 25 -2.98 -10.72 -1.43
CA GLU A 25 -2.48 -12.03 -1.89
C GLU A 25 -1.72 -11.96 -3.22
N LYS A 26 -2.11 -11.07 -4.14
CA LYS A 26 -1.38 -10.85 -5.41
C LYS A 26 0.00 -10.21 -5.21
N ILE A 27 0.12 -9.25 -4.29
CA ILE A 27 1.37 -8.48 -4.10
C ILE A 27 2.31 -9.09 -3.05
N LYS A 28 1.82 -10.02 -2.23
CA LYS A 28 2.57 -10.65 -1.13
C LYS A 28 3.92 -11.22 -1.56
N GLY A 29 3.96 -11.86 -2.73
CA GLY A 29 5.20 -12.39 -3.32
C GLY A 29 6.21 -11.30 -3.66
N ALA A 30 5.75 -10.16 -4.20
CA ALA A 30 6.61 -9.03 -4.53
C ALA A 30 7.16 -8.34 -3.28
N ALA A 31 6.30 -8.05 -2.31
CA ALA A 31 6.70 -7.40 -1.07
C ALA A 31 7.59 -8.30 -0.19
N LYS A 32 7.40 -9.62 -0.21
CA LYS A 32 8.28 -10.55 0.52
C LYS A 32 9.74 -10.47 0.06
N ARG A 33 9.98 -10.17 -1.23
CA ARG A 33 11.35 -10.05 -1.78
C ARG A 33 12.11 -8.83 -1.27
N THR A 34 11.44 -7.83 -0.73
CA THR A 34 12.06 -6.61 -0.17
C THR A 34 12.21 -6.67 1.36
N ARG A 35 11.86 -7.80 1.98
CA ARG A 35 11.88 -7.96 3.44
C ARG A 35 13.31 -7.86 3.99
N ARG A 36 13.47 -7.08 5.06
CA ARG A 36 14.69 -7.04 5.88
C ARG A 36 14.50 -7.77 7.21
N SER A 37 15.58 -8.02 7.94
CA SER A 37 15.57 -8.70 9.24
C SER A 37 14.81 -7.92 10.31
N GLU A 38 14.81 -6.60 10.23
CA GLU A 38 14.17 -5.72 11.21
C GLU A 38 12.64 -5.68 11.08
N VAL A 39 12.08 -6.22 9.99
CA VAL A 39 10.62 -6.27 9.80
C VAL A 39 10.02 -7.33 10.74
N MET A 40 9.23 -6.92 11.73
CA MET A 40 8.72 -7.83 12.77
C MET A 40 7.41 -8.54 12.39
N ALA A 41 6.65 -8.00 11.45
CA ALA A 41 5.35 -8.53 11.03
C ALA A 41 5.23 -8.71 9.50
N GLY A 42 4.18 -9.37 9.04
CA GLY A 42 3.85 -9.52 7.61
C GLY A 42 2.78 -8.52 7.15
N LEU A 43 2.45 -8.59 5.86
CA LEU A 43 1.30 -7.87 5.28
C LEU A 43 -0.03 -8.43 5.78
N GLY A 44 -1.02 -7.55 5.99
CA GLY A 44 -2.40 -7.92 6.31
C GLY A 44 -2.88 -7.57 7.74
N GLY A 45 -1.99 -7.04 8.59
CA GLY A 45 -2.38 -6.43 9.87
C GLY A 45 -2.76 -4.96 9.74
N PHE A 46 -3.26 -4.36 10.84
CA PHE A 46 -3.58 -2.91 10.90
C PHE A 46 -2.36 -2.02 10.64
N GLY A 47 -1.17 -2.46 11.05
CA GLY A 47 0.09 -1.77 10.83
C GLY A 47 1.26 -2.74 10.70
N ALA A 48 2.34 -2.26 10.09
CA ALA A 48 3.62 -2.96 10.05
C ALA A 48 4.54 -2.45 11.16
N LEU A 49 5.45 -3.31 11.61
CA LEU A 49 6.43 -3.01 12.66
C LEU A 49 7.84 -3.21 12.09
N PHE A 50 8.73 -2.27 12.39
CA PHE A 50 10.13 -2.27 11.98
C PHE A 50 11.00 -1.91 13.18
N GLU A 51 11.92 -2.81 13.55
CA GLU A 51 12.90 -2.58 14.61
C GLU A 51 13.95 -1.56 14.18
N LEU A 52 14.34 -0.65 15.08
CA LEU A 52 15.39 0.32 14.77
C LEU A 52 16.75 -0.39 14.72
N PRO A 53 17.54 -0.27 13.63
CA PRO A 53 18.84 -0.92 13.55
C PRO A 53 19.81 -0.44 14.66
N THR A 54 20.69 -1.32 15.10
CA THR A 54 21.73 -0.98 16.09
C THR A 54 22.85 -0.14 15.47
N GLY A 55 23.57 0.64 16.27
CA GLY A 55 24.75 1.40 15.83
C GLY A 55 24.55 2.91 15.70
N TYR A 56 23.34 3.40 15.99
CA TYR A 56 23.07 4.83 16.16
C TYR A 56 23.18 5.20 17.64
N GLU A 57 23.87 6.30 17.96
CA GLU A 57 23.94 6.85 19.32
C GLU A 57 22.71 7.71 19.64
N GLU A 58 22.37 8.64 18.73
CA GLU A 58 21.24 9.55 18.86
C GLU A 58 20.46 9.61 17.52
N PRO A 59 19.63 8.58 17.22
CA PRO A 59 18.97 8.47 15.93
C PRO A 59 17.90 9.55 15.73
N VAL A 60 17.87 10.13 14.53
CA VAL A 60 16.79 11.03 14.06
C VAL A 60 16.01 10.33 12.96
N LEU A 61 14.69 10.29 13.10
CA LEU A 61 13.80 9.71 12.09
C LEU A 61 13.42 10.77 11.05
N VAL A 62 13.59 10.42 9.78
CA VAL A 62 13.19 11.25 8.64
C VAL A 62 12.08 10.52 7.88
N SER A 63 11.00 11.24 7.60
CA SER A 63 9.86 10.74 6.81
C SER A 63 9.56 11.70 5.68
N GLY A 64 9.14 11.16 4.53
CA GLY A 64 8.71 11.92 3.36
C GLY A 64 7.49 11.28 2.71
N THR A 65 6.73 12.09 1.98
CA THR A 65 5.62 11.64 1.14
C THR A 65 5.69 12.39 -0.17
N ASP A 66 5.58 11.68 -1.28
CA ASP A 66 5.62 12.26 -2.62
C ASP A 66 4.68 11.49 -3.57
N GLY A 67 4.50 12.01 -4.78
CA GLY A 67 3.73 11.39 -5.83
C GLY A 67 4.47 11.43 -7.16
N VAL A 68 4.11 10.51 -8.04
CA VAL A 68 4.67 10.43 -9.41
C VAL A 68 4.32 11.68 -10.26
N GLY A 69 3.26 12.40 -9.89
CA GLY A 69 2.79 13.57 -10.60
C GLY A 69 2.18 13.26 -11.97
N THR A 70 2.28 14.20 -12.90
CA THR A 70 1.61 14.13 -14.21
C THR A 70 2.12 13.00 -15.12
N LYS A 71 3.27 12.39 -14.81
CA LYS A 71 3.78 11.20 -15.51
C LYS A 71 2.80 10.02 -15.45
N LEU A 72 1.91 9.97 -14.45
CA LEU A 72 0.82 8.99 -14.39
C LEU A 72 -0.09 9.04 -15.62
N ARG A 73 -0.30 10.21 -16.24
CA ARG A 73 -1.11 10.31 -17.47
C ARG A 73 -0.47 9.51 -18.61
N LEU A 74 0.84 9.64 -18.79
CA LEU A 74 1.57 8.87 -19.82
C LEU A 74 1.51 7.37 -19.53
N ALA A 75 1.65 6.95 -18.28
CA ALA A 75 1.52 5.54 -17.90
C ALA A 75 0.15 4.96 -18.26
N LEU A 76 -0.92 5.71 -18.00
CA LEU A 76 -2.31 5.34 -18.33
C LEU A 76 -2.55 5.31 -19.84
N ASP A 77 -2.17 6.39 -20.54
CA ASP A 77 -2.39 6.55 -21.99
C ASP A 77 -1.67 5.46 -22.80
N HIS A 78 -0.52 4.99 -22.31
CA HIS A 78 0.26 3.93 -22.94
C HIS A 78 0.01 2.53 -22.35
N GLY A 79 -0.86 2.40 -21.35
CA GLY A 79 -1.15 1.12 -20.69
C GLY A 79 0.07 0.46 -20.01
N LYS A 80 1.08 1.26 -19.63
CA LYS A 80 2.34 0.78 -19.02
C LYS A 80 2.40 1.18 -17.55
N HIS A 81 2.14 0.23 -16.66
CA HIS A 81 2.06 0.45 -15.21
C HIS A 81 3.15 -0.27 -14.41
N ASP A 82 3.96 -1.10 -15.06
CA ASP A 82 4.96 -1.96 -14.42
C ASP A 82 6.18 -1.19 -13.88
N THR A 83 6.46 0.00 -14.44
CA THR A 83 7.61 0.82 -14.01
C THR A 83 7.22 2.03 -13.17
N VAL A 84 5.96 2.44 -13.16
CA VAL A 84 5.54 3.69 -12.50
C VAL A 84 5.67 3.64 -10.97
N GLY A 85 5.63 2.44 -10.39
CA GLY A 85 5.94 2.24 -8.98
C GLY A 85 7.41 2.46 -8.62
N ILE A 86 8.33 2.34 -9.59
CA ILE A 86 9.76 2.67 -9.39
C ILE A 86 9.91 4.19 -9.28
N ASP A 87 9.24 4.94 -10.14
CA ASP A 87 9.22 6.40 -10.08
C ASP A 87 8.68 6.89 -8.73
N LEU A 88 7.63 6.24 -8.19
CA LEU A 88 7.05 6.60 -6.89
C LEU A 88 8.03 6.42 -5.73
N VAL A 89 8.92 5.42 -5.77
CA VAL A 89 9.90 5.16 -4.71
C VAL A 89 11.13 6.07 -4.83
N ALA A 90 11.42 6.58 -6.02
CA ALA A 90 12.62 7.37 -6.30
C ALA A 90 12.48 8.87 -6.00
N MET A 91 11.26 9.37 -5.85
CA MET A 91 10.95 10.75 -5.46
C MET A 91 11.11 10.93 -3.95
#